data_AF-A0A8T3C2R8-F1
#
_entry.id   AF-A0A8T3C2R8-F1
#
_cell.length_a   1.000
_cell.length_b   1.000
_cell.length_c   1.000
_cell.angle_alpha   90.00
_cell.angle_beta   90.00
_cell.angle_gamma   90.00
#
_symmetry.space_group_name_H-M   'P 1'
#
loop_
_entity.id
_entity.type
_entity.pdbx_description
1 polymer ?
#
loop_
_entity_poly.entity_id
_entity_poly.type
_entity_poly.pdbx_seq_one_letter_code
_entity_poly.pdbx_strand_id
1 'polypeptide(L)'
;MKVLQGVHKVLKPDGVFISISFGQPHFRRELFEAPCFTWSVEWKTFGEEFHYFFYTLKKGMRTSDSKQFSIDKCDVPAMSLFHDELEDEDFIFRTDIDELAG
;
A
#
# COMPACT_ATOMS: atom_id res chain seq x y z
N MET A 1 -4.45 -2.82 -5.90
CA MET A 1 -3.29 -2.58 -6.81
C MET A 1 -3.44 -1.47 -7.87
N LYS A 2 -4.61 -1.26 -8.53
CA LYS A 2 -4.77 -0.26 -9.62
C LYS A 2 -4.31 1.16 -9.25
N VAL A 3 -4.60 1.60 -8.02
CA VAL A 3 -4.20 2.92 -7.52
C VAL A 3 -2.68 3.08 -7.51
N LEU A 4 -1.94 2.11 -6.94
CA LEU A 4 -0.47 2.18 -6.86
C LEU A 4 0.20 2.16 -8.23
N GLN A 5 -0.34 1.38 -9.18
CA GLN A 5 0.12 1.41 -10.57
C GLN A 5 -0.10 2.78 -11.21
N GLY A 6 -1.27 3.40 -10.97
CA GLY A 6 -1.56 4.76 -11.41
C GLY A 6 -0.58 5.78 -10.84
N VAL A 7 -0.36 5.74 -9.51
CA VAL A 7 0.59 6.62 -8.80
C VAL A 7 2.01 6.43 -9.35
N HIS A 8 2.49 5.19 -9.45
CA HIS A 8 3.82 4.92 -10.00
C HIS A 8 3.96 5.44 -11.42
N LYS A 9 2.94 5.28 -12.28
CA LYS A 9 2.94 5.78 -13.67
C LYS A 9 3.07 7.30 -13.74
N VAL A 10 2.33 8.05 -12.92
CA VAL A 10 2.29 9.53 -12.99
C VAL A 10 3.45 10.20 -12.25
N LEU A 11 4.10 9.51 -11.31
CA LEU A 11 5.27 10.04 -10.64
C LEU A 11 6.43 10.27 -11.62
N LYS A 12 7.03 11.46 -11.54
CA LYS A 12 8.29 11.79 -12.22
C LYS A 12 9.43 10.90 -11.69
N PRO A 13 10.55 10.77 -12.43
CA PRO A 13 11.80 10.28 -11.86
C PRO A 13 12.10 11.04 -10.55
N ASP A 14 12.55 10.32 -9.52
CA ASP A 14 12.79 10.83 -8.16
C ASP A 14 11.56 11.39 -7.42
N GLY A 15 10.36 11.20 -7.99
CA GLY A 15 9.11 11.57 -7.35
C GLY A 15 8.85 10.76 -6.07
N VAL A 16 8.19 11.40 -5.11
CA VAL A 16 7.87 10.81 -3.80
C VAL A 16 6.37 10.61 -3.69
N PHE A 17 5.97 9.39 -3.33
CA PHE A 17 4.61 9.07 -2.88
C PHE A 17 4.61 8.87 -1.37
N ILE A 18 3.61 9.45 -0.70
CA ILE A 18 3.42 9.33 0.75
C ILE A 18 2.09 8.62 0.97
N SER A 19 2.12 7.52 1.73
CA SER A 19 0.92 6.81 2.16
C SER A 19 0.85 6.82 3.68
N ILE A 20 -0.28 7.23 4.23
CA ILE A 20 -0.54 7.28 5.67
C ILE A 20 -1.72 6.37 5.96
N SER A 21 -1.56 5.42 6.87
CA SER A 21 -2.64 4.50 7.26
C SER A 21 -2.36 3.82 8.60
N PHE A 22 -3.39 3.23 9.19
CA PHE A 22 -3.29 2.28 10.29
C PHE A 22 -2.70 0.92 9.88
N GLY A 23 -2.64 0.63 8.57
CA GLY A 23 -2.14 -0.64 8.05
C GLY A 23 -0.70 -0.91 8.45
N GLN A 24 -0.48 -2.01 9.18
CA GLN A 24 0.83 -2.40 9.68
C GLN A 24 1.81 -2.73 8.54
N PRO A 25 3.12 -2.50 8.72
CA PRO A 25 4.13 -2.72 7.70
C PRO A 25 4.20 -4.16 7.20
N HIS A 26 3.86 -5.13 8.03
CA HIS A 26 3.92 -6.55 7.65
C HIS A 26 3.00 -6.87 6.47
N PHE A 27 1.85 -6.20 6.38
CA PHE A 27 0.95 -6.34 5.25
C PHE A 27 1.38 -5.39 4.12
N ARG A 28 1.57 -4.10 4.41
CA ARG A 28 1.79 -3.10 3.35
C ARG A 28 3.14 -3.22 2.65
N ARG A 29 4.14 -3.85 3.27
CA ARG A 29 5.48 -3.99 2.66
C ARG A 29 5.43 -4.82 1.37
N GLU A 30 4.73 -5.96 1.38
CA GLU A 30 4.62 -6.81 0.18
C GLU A 30 3.93 -6.09 -0.99
N LEU A 31 2.94 -5.25 -0.68
CA LEU A 31 2.23 -4.43 -1.66
C LEU A 31 3.15 -3.36 -2.29
N PHE A 32 3.90 -2.64 -1.47
CA PHE A 32 4.76 -1.55 -1.93
C PHE A 32 6.06 -2.05 -2.57
N GLU A 33 6.62 -3.16 -2.11
CA GLU A 33 7.84 -3.76 -2.65
C GLU A 33 7.60 -4.72 -3.81
N ALA A 34 6.36 -4.79 -4.32
CA ALA A 34 6.01 -5.64 -5.45
C ALA A 34 6.96 -5.42 -6.64
N PRO A 35 7.37 -6.47 -7.38
CA PRO A 35 8.40 -6.38 -8.42
C PRO A 35 8.11 -5.39 -9.54
N CYS A 36 6.83 -5.07 -9.77
CA CYS A 36 6.35 -4.08 -10.72
C CYS A 36 6.76 -2.63 -10.36
N PHE A 37 7.22 -2.37 -9.14
CA PHE A 37 7.60 -1.04 -8.69
C PHE A 37 9.11 -0.85 -8.54
N THR A 38 9.56 0.35 -8.91
CA THR A 38 10.97 0.76 -8.88
C THR A 38 11.29 1.73 -7.74
N TRP A 39 10.32 2.01 -6.87
CA TRP A 39 10.54 2.88 -5.71
C TRP A 39 11.23 2.14 -4.56
N SER A 40 11.98 2.86 -3.72
CA SER A 40 12.32 2.39 -2.38
C SER A 40 11.16 2.66 -1.43
N VAL A 41 11.06 1.88 -0.35
CA VAL A 41 10.00 2.01 0.66
C VAL A 41 10.64 2.22 2.02
N GLU A 42 10.26 3.30 2.69
CA GLU A 42 10.64 3.59 4.08
C GLU A 42 9.37 3.85 4.88
N TRP A 43 9.31 3.47 6.16
CA TRP A 43 8.18 3.85 7.01
C TRP A 43 8.60 4.31 8.40
N LYS A 44 7.76 5.14 9.00
CA LYS A 44 7.87 5.58 10.40
C LYS A 44 6.51 5.47 11.06
N THR A 45 6.50 5.20 12.36
CA THR A 45 5.29 5.26 13.18
C THR A 45 5.10 6.67 13.73
N PHE A 46 3.87 7.16 13.79
CA PHE A 46 3.55 8.42 14.46
C PHE A 46 2.20 8.32 15.18
N GLY A 47 2.04 9.09 16.26
CA GLY A 47 0.89 9.05 17.16
C GLY A 47 1.18 8.29 18.46
N GLU A 48 0.67 8.83 19.57
CA GLU A 48 0.92 8.31 20.93
C GLU A 48 -0.13 7.27 21.35
N GLU A 49 -1.43 7.56 21.21
CA GLU A 49 -2.52 6.61 21.49
C GLU A 49 -2.96 5.80 20.28
N PHE A 50 -2.86 6.38 19.08
CA PHE A 50 -3.24 5.74 17.82
C PHE A 50 -2.02 5.72 16.90
N HIS A 51 -1.41 4.54 16.73
CA HIS A 51 -0.23 4.40 15.89
C HIS A 51 -0.61 4.37 14.41
N TYR A 52 -0.25 5.44 13.69
CA TYR A 52 -0.28 5.50 12.24
C TYR A 52 1.09 5.13 11.68
N PHE A 53 1.08 4.56 10.49
CA PHE A 53 2.27 4.28 9.71
C PHE A 53 2.37 5.26 8.54
N PHE A 54 3.48 5.99 8.51
CA PHE A 54 3.84 6.94 7.48
C PHE A 54 4.83 6.27 6.51
N TYR A 55 4.37 5.88 5.34
CA TYR A 55 5.18 5.28 4.28
C TYR A 55 5.66 6.34 3.30
N THR A 56 6.97 6.36 3.04
CA THR A 56 7.63 7.20 2.04
C THR A 56 8.17 6.31 0.93
N LEU A 57 7.64 6.49 -0.28
CA LEU A 57 8.02 5.71 -1.45
C LEU A 57 8.72 6.62 -2.47
N LYS A 58 10.00 6.38 -2.76
CA LYS A 58 10.82 7.24 -3.65
C LYS A 58 11.12 6.53 -4.96
N LYS A 59 10.55 6.99 -6.07
CA LYS A 59 10.67 6.35 -7.39
C LYS A 59 12.10 6.41 -7.91
N GLY A 60 12.62 5.27 -8.40
CA GLY A 60 13.96 5.17 -8.99
C GLY A 60 15.09 4.86 -8.00
N MET A 61 14.79 4.79 -6.69
CA MET A 61 15.77 4.58 -5.63
C MET A 61 15.85 3.14 -5.10
N ARG A 62 15.25 2.17 -5.79
CA ARG A 62 15.31 0.76 -5.38
C ARG A 62 16.71 0.20 -5.61
N THR A 63 17.39 -0.20 -4.54
CA THR A 63 18.72 -0.83 -4.60
C THR A 63 18.64 -2.17 -5.33
N SER A 64 19.60 -2.43 -6.21
CA SER A 64 19.57 -3.39 -7.30
C SER A 64 19.75 -4.87 -6.90
N ASP A 65 19.00 -5.38 -5.94
CA ASP A 65 19.08 -6.80 -5.53
C ASP A 65 17.94 -7.67 -6.09
N SER A 66 17.25 -7.23 -7.14
CA SER A 66 16.24 -8.08 -7.80
C SER A 66 16.27 -7.92 -9.31
N LYS A 67 16.31 -9.09 -9.96
CA LYS A 67 16.34 -9.34 -11.40
C LYS A 67 15.43 -8.40 -12.19
N GLN A 68 15.81 -8.10 -13.43
CA GLN A 68 15.00 -7.43 -14.44
C GLN A 68 13.58 -8.05 -14.49
N PHE A 69 12.57 -7.39 -13.92
CA PHE A 69 11.17 -7.86 -13.97
C PHE A 69 10.38 -7.00 -14.95
N SER A 70 9.67 -7.67 -15.87
CA SER A 70 8.74 -7.04 -16.79
C SER A 70 7.53 -6.49 -16.03
N ILE A 71 7.04 -5.32 -16.47
CA ILE A 71 5.89 -4.61 -15.90
C ILE A 71 4.60 -5.47 -15.93
N ASP A 72 4.58 -6.53 -16.74
CA ASP A 72 3.39 -7.35 -17.02
C ASP A 72 3.01 -8.34 -15.91
N LYS A 73 3.78 -8.46 -14.83
CA LYS A 73 3.45 -9.32 -13.67
C LYS A 73 3.45 -8.56 -12.35
N CYS A 74 2.46 -7.69 -12.18
CA CYS A 74 2.10 -7.16 -10.86
C CYS A 74 1.06 -8.09 -10.24
N ASP A 75 1.42 -9.37 -10.04
CA ASP A 75 0.55 -10.33 -9.36
C ASP A 75 0.46 -9.91 -7.89
N VAL A 76 -0.78 -9.76 -7.40
CA VAL A 76 -1.06 -9.38 -6.02
C VAL A 76 -0.48 -10.48 -5.11
N PRO A 77 0.44 -10.17 -4.18
CA PRO A 77 0.80 -11.14 -3.17
C PRO A 77 -0.47 -11.58 -2.43
N ALA A 78 -0.56 -12.86 -2.03
CA ALA A 78 -1.71 -13.42 -1.30
C ALA A 78 -1.83 -12.89 0.14
N MET A 79 -1.55 -11.60 0.35
CA MET A 79 -1.81 -10.89 1.58
C MET A 79 -3.33 -10.66 1.66
N SER A 80 -3.93 -10.99 2.80
CA SER A 80 -5.34 -10.70 3.00
C SER A 80 -5.55 -9.19 2.96
N LEU A 81 -6.19 -8.71 1.89
CA LEU A 81 -6.52 -7.31 1.65
C LEU A 81 -7.76 -6.87 2.45
N PHE A 82 -8.02 -7.48 3.63
CA PHE A 82 -9.13 -7.08 4.50
C PHE A 82 -9.18 -5.55 4.66
N HIS A 83 -8.03 -4.86 4.68
CA HIS A 83 -7.99 -3.41 4.77
C HIS A 83 -8.35 -2.66 3.48
N ASP A 84 -8.00 -3.15 2.28
CA ASP A 84 -8.48 -2.53 1.03
C ASP A 84 -9.99 -2.76 0.87
N GLU A 85 -10.54 -3.86 1.41
CA GLU A 85 -12.00 -4.10 1.45
C GLU A 85 -12.73 -3.15 2.41
N LEU A 86 -12.11 -2.77 3.54
CA LEU A 86 -12.66 -1.78 4.49
C LEU A 86 -12.67 -0.36 3.91
N GLU A 87 -11.74 -0.05 3.00
CA GLU A 87 -11.64 1.24 2.32
C GLU A 87 -12.59 1.33 1.08
N ASP A 88 -13.31 0.26 0.75
CA ASP A 88 -14.31 0.26 -0.32
C ASP A 88 -15.55 1.08 0.10
N GLU A 89 -16.00 1.98 -0.76
CA GLU A 89 -17.14 2.88 -0.45
C GLU A 89 -18.42 2.09 -0.12
N ASP A 90 -18.56 0.85 -0.62
CA ASP A 90 -19.70 -0.01 -0.32
C ASP A 90 -19.60 -0.71 1.05
N PHE A 91 -18.44 -0.66 1.71
CA PHE A 91 -18.21 -1.36 2.98
C PHE A 91 -19.12 -0.84 4.10
N ILE A 92 -19.27 0.48 4.21
CA ILE A 92 -20.13 1.11 5.23
C ILE A 92 -21.59 0.69 5.04
N PHE A 93 -22.04 0.50 3.81
CA PHE A 93 -23.42 0.09 3.50
C PHE A 93 -23.68 -1.41 3.75
N ARG A 94 -22.63 -2.22 3.90
CA ARG A 94 -22.73 -3.66 4.23
C ARG A 94 -22.64 -3.94 5.72
N THR A 95 -22.27 -2.95 6.52
CA THR A 95 -22.23 -3.11 7.97
C THR A 95 -23.67 -3.01 8.48
N ASP A 96 -24.30 -4.16 8.72
CA ASP A 96 -25.62 -4.23 9.35
C ASP A 96 -25.49 -3.79 10.81
N ILE A 97 -25.89 -2.55 11.11
CA ILE A 97 -25.78 -1.96 12.44
C ILE A 97 -26.84 -2.57 13.39
N ASP A 98 -27.91 -3.16 12.86
CA ASP A 98 -28.98 -3.77 13.65
C ASP A 98 -28.54 -5.09 14.30
N GLU A 99 -27.54 -5.80 13.76
CA GLU A 99 -27.05 -7.08 14.32
C GLU A 99 -26.14 -6.92 15.56
N LEU A 100 -25.65 -5.71 15.86
CA LEU A 100 -24.80 -5.44 17.03
C LEU A 100 -25.56 -4.95 18.27
N ALA A 101 -26.88 -4.73 18.15
CA ALA A 101 -27.75 -4.22 19.21
C ALA A 101 -28.63 -5.30 19.88
N GLY A 102 -28.37 -6.59 19.61
CA GLY A 102 -29.06 -7.74 20.20
C GLY A 102 -28.44 -8.27 21.48
#